data_AF-A0A3B9SU66-F1
#
_entry.id   AF-A0A3B9SU66-F1
#
_cell.length_a   1.000
_cell.length_b   1.000
_cell.length_c   1.000
_cell.angle_alpha   90.00
_cell.angle_beta   90.00
_cell.angle_gamma   90.00
#
_symmetry.space_group_name_H-M   'P 1'
#
loop_
_entity.id
_entity.type
_entity.pdbx_description
1 polymer ?
#
loop_
_entity_poly.entity_id
_entity_poly.type
_entity_poly.pdbx_seq_one_letter_code
_entity_poly.pdbx_strand_id
1 'polypeptide(L)'
;MKKFALLTSFIIGVGILITFSLSLAGEKGVVRAGHTGNPHLAPLFVAEDKGLFKNHGLKMVLKKFGSSSEIGYALLTKKIELGFLELPRASKLLKEHQQAVFFIRFFLIPIRG
;
A
#
# COMPACT_ATOMS: atom_id res chain seq x y z
N MET A 1 -13.79 6.65 -50.85
CA MET A 1 -12.51 6.23 -50.23
C MET A 1 -12.20 6.93 -48.89
N LYS A 2 -12.35 8.27 -48.76
CA LYS A 2 -12.04 9.01 -47.51
C LYS A 2 -12.79 8.54 -46.24
N LYS A 3 -14.03 8.05 -46.37
CA LYS A 3 -14.86 7.58 -45.25
C LYS A 3 -14.31 6.32 -44.55
N PHE A 4 -13.60 5.45 -45.29
CA PHE A 4 -12.99 4.25 -44.72
C PHE A 4 -11.76 4.56 -43.86
N ALA A 5 -10.95 5.55 -44.26
CA ALA A 5 -9.75 5.95 -43.52
C ALA A 5 -10.07 6.62 -42.16
N LEU A 6 -11.19 7.35 -42.10
CA LEU A 6 -11.69 7.95 -40.86
C LEU A 6 -12.21 6.90 -39.87
N LEU A 7 -12.87 5.84 -40.37
CA LEU A 7 -13.37 4.77 -39.52
C LEU A 7 -12.22 3.98 -38.88
N THR A 8 -11.17 3.69 -39.66
CA THR A 8 -10.01 2.94 -39.16
C THR A 8 -9.22 3.73 -38.12
N SER A 9 -9.03 5.04 -38.28
CA SER A 9 -8.30 5.83 -37.26
C SER A 9 -9.10 5.96 -35.96
N PHE A 10 -10.44 6.02 -36.06
CA PHE A 10 -11.31 6.06 -34.89
C PHE A 10 -11.24 4.77 -34.07
N ILE A 11 -11.29 3.60 -34.74
CA ILE A 11 -11.20 2.29 -34.07
C ILE A 11 -9.84 2.12 -33.38
N ILE A 12 -8.75 2.53 -34.05
CA ILE A 12 -7.41 2.48 -33.47
C ILE A 12 -7.30 3.42 -32.27
N GLY A 13 -7.83 4.64 -32.38
CA GLY A 13 -7.84 5.61 -31.28
C GLY A 13 -8.60 5.10 -30.05
N VAL A 14 -9.78 4.51 -30.24
CA VAL A 14 -10.58 3.92 -29.16
C VAL A 14 -9.87 2.71 -28.55
N GLY A 15 -9.26 1.85 -29.35
CA GLY A 15 -8.48 0.71 -28.88
C GLY A 15 -7.29 1.12 -28.01
N ILE A 16 -6.56 2.16 -28.41
CA ILE A 16 -5.45 2.73 -27.63
C ILE A 16 -5.98 3.32 -26.32
N LEU A 17 -7.11 4.04 -26.35
CA LEU A 17 -7.71 4.63 -25.15
C LEU A 17 -8.10 3.57 -24.12
N ILE A 18 -8.75 2.48 -24.56
CA ILE A 18 -9.17 1.37 -23.70
C ILE A 18 -7.95 0.66 -23.09
N THR A 19 -6.93 0.38 -23.90
CA THR A 19 -5.71 -0.28 -23.44
C THR A 19 -4.95 0.58 -22.43
N PHE A 20 -4.92 1.90 -22.65
CA PHE A 20 -4.28 2.84 -21.74
C PHE A 20 -5.05 2.97 -20.41
N SER A 21 -6.39 2.97 -20.45
CA SER A 21 -7.23 2.94 -19.24
C SER A 21 -7.05 1.65 -18.43
N LEU A 22 -6.93 0.49 -19.08
CA LEU A 22 -6.62 -0.77 -18.39
C LEU A 22 -5.22 -0.79 -17.79
N SER A 23 -4.23 -0.17 -18.44
CA SER A 23 -2.86 -0.06 -17.93
C SER A 23 -2.76 0.89 -16.72
N LEU A 24 -3.57 1.95 -16.68
CA LEU A 24 -3.71 2.86 -15.52
C LEU A 24 -4.52 2.27 -14.37
N ALA A 25 -5.34 1.24 -14.63
CA ALA A 25 -5.85 0.33 -13.62
C ALA A 25 -4.78 -0.68 -13.14
N GLY A 26 -3.51 -0.44 -13.50
CA GLY A 26 -2.33 -1.16 -13.05
C GLY A 26 -2.36 -1.40 -11.55
N GLU A 27 -1.89 -2.58 -11.17
CA GLU A 27 -1.84 -3.17 -9.83
C GLU A 27 -1.78 -2.14 -8.69
N LYS A 28 -2.93 -1.56 -8.33
CA LYS A 28 -3.06 -0.86 -7.08
C LYS A 28 -3.02 -1.93 -6.00
N GLY A 29 -2.06 -1.76 -5.08
CA GLY A 29 -2.27 -2.14 -3.70
C GLY A 29 -1.79 -3.51 -3.26
N VAL A 30 -0.71 -4.07 -3.82
CA VAL A 30 -0.01 -5.12 -3.07
C VAL A 30 0.65 -4.47 -1.86
N VAL A 31 0.15 -4.79 -0.66
CA VAL A 31 0.66 -4.24 0.60
C VAL A 31 1.19 -5.40 1.43
N ARG A 32 2.50 -5.41 1.70
CA ARG A 32 3.15 -6.39 2.55
C ARG A 32 3.11 -5.88 3.99
N ALA A 33 2.44 -6.61 4.87
CA ALA A 33 2.32 -6.24 6.26
C ALA A 33 2.95 -7.30 7.18
N GLY A 34 3.83 -6.85 8.07
CA GLY A 34 4.47 -7.69 9.07
C GLY A 34 3.69 -7.79 10.36
N HIS A 35 3.66 -8.96 10.98
CA HIS A 35 3.02 -9.16 12.29
C HIS A 35 3.73 -10.23 13.16
N THR A 36 3.53 -10.19 14.48
CA THR A 36 4.09 -11.19 15.41
C THR A 36 3.20 -12.43 15.62
N GLY A 37 1.93 -12.35 15.22
CA GLY A 37 0.95 -13.44 15.38
C GLY A 37 0.22 -13.43 16.73
N ASN A 38 0.18 -12.28 17.39
CA ASN A 38 -0.60 -12.09 18.61
C ASN A 38 -2.11 -12.24 18.34
N PRO A 39 -2.89 -12.87 19.25
CA PRO A 39 -4.36 -12.95 19.17
C PRO A 39 -5.10 -11.62 18.92
N HIS A 40 -4.55 -10.49 19.35
CA HIS A 40 -5.11 -9.15 19.10
C HIS A 40 -5.20 -8.78 17.61
N LEU A 41 -4.55 -9.55 16.74
CA LEU A 41 -4.61 -9.39 15.28
C LEU A 41 -5.77 -10.19 14.64
N ALA A 42 -6.63 -10.84 15.43
CA ALA A 42 -7.80 -11.55 14.93
C ALA A 42 -8.64 -10.71 13.94
N PRO A 43 -8.91 -9.40 14.15
CA PRO A 43 -9.64 -8.59 13.17
C PRO A 43 -8.93 -8.49 11.81
N LEU A 44 -7.60 -8.47 11.79
CA LEU A 44 -6.80 -8.41 10.56
C LEU A 44 -6.96 -9.69 9.75
N PHE A 45 -6.87 -10.85 10.39
CA PHE A 45 -7.05 -12.16 9.74
C PHE A 45 -8.48 -12.35 9.24
N VAL A 46 -9.48 -11.94 10.04
CA VAL A 46 -10.89 -11.99 9.61
C VAL A 46 -11.13 -11.08 8.40
N ALA A 47 -10.50 -9.90 8.34
CA ALA A 47 -10.62 -9.01 7.20
C ALA A 47 -9.98 -9.57 5.92
N GLU A 48 -8.85 -10.28 6.05
CA GLU A 48 -8.20 -10.98 4.94
C GLU A 48 -9.05 -12.15 4.44
N ASP A 49 -9.52 -13.01 5.35
CA ASP A 49 -10.34 -14.19 5.05
C ASP A 49 -11.67 -13.81 4.36
N LYS A 50 -12.32 -12.73 4.84
CA LYS A 50 -13.51 -12.16 4.21
C LYS A 50 -13.25 -11.40 2.90
N GLY A 51 -12.00 -11.31 2.45
CA GLY A 51 -11.64 -10.62 1.23
C GLY A 51 -11.89 -9.10 1.27
N LEU A 52 -12.02 -8.50 2.45
CA LEU A 52 -12.35 -7.08 2.60
C LEU A 52 -11.31 -6.18 1.91
N PHE A 53 -10.03 -6.55 1.96
CA PHE A 53 -8.98 -5.83 1.25
C PHE A 53 -9.15 -5.90 -0.26
N LYS A 54 -9.46 -7.08 -0.81
CA LYS A 54 -9.69 -7.28 -2.25
C LYS A 54 -10.87 -6.45 -2.75
N ASN A 55 -11.93 -6.35 -1.95
CA ASN A 55 -13.10 -5.53 -2.25
C ASN A 55 -12.77 -4.03 -2.37
N HIS A 56 -11.65 -3.59 -1.78
CA HIS A 56 -11.14 -2.22 -1.89
C HIS A 56 -9.96 -2.11 -2.88
N GLY A 57 -9.74 -3.13 -3.71
CA GLY A 57 -8.64 -3.14 -4.68
C GLY A 57 -7.26 -3.24 -4.03
N LEU A 58 -7.15 -3.86 -2.85
CA LEU A 58 -5.88 -4.13 -2.17
C LEU A 58 -5.62 -5.63 -2.08
N LYS A 59 -4.39 -6.03 -2.39
CA LYS A 59 -3.86 -7.38 -2.13
C LYS A 59 -2.94 -7.31 -0.92
N MET A 60 -3.48 -7.60 0.25
CA MET A 60 -2.65 -7.76 1.46
C MET A 60 -1.81 -9.03 1.38
N VAL A 61 -0.56 -8.93 1.78
CA VAL A 61 0.35 -10.07 1.99
C VAL A 61 0.82 -10.01 3.43
N LEU A 62 0.20 -10.82 4.30
CA LEU A 62 0.59 -10.89 5.70
C LEU A 62 1.82 -11.78 5.86
N LYS A 63 2.84 -11.26 6.54
CA LYS A 63 4.07 -11.98 6.85
C LYS A 63 4.27 -12.05 8.36
N LYS A 64 4.33 -13.28 8.88
CA LYS A 64 4.67 -13.52 10.29
C LYS A 64 6.18 -13.32 10.51
N PHE A 65 6.53 -12.62 11.58
CA PHE A 65 7.89 -12.42 12.09
C PHE A 65 7.99 -12.96 13.52
N GLY A 66 9.20 -13.32 13.95
CA GLY A 66 9.45 -13.86 15.29
C GLY A 66 9.38 -12.79 16.38
N SER A 67 9.67 -11.53 16.04
CA SER A 67 9.76 -10.43 17.01
C SER A 67 9.37 -9.08 16.42
N SER A 68 9.04 -8.13 17.30
CA SER A 68 8.78 -6.73 16.92
C SER A 68 10.02 -6.05 16.31
N SER A 69 11.21 -6.44 16.75
CA SER A 69 12.48 -5.92 16.22
C SER A 69 12.68 -6.31 14.76
N GLU A 70 12.39 -7.56 14.39
CA GLU A 70 12.44 -8.02 13.00
C GLU A 70 11.48 -7.25 12.09
N ILE A 71 10.28 -6.92 12.58
CA ILE A 71 9.32 -6.08 11.86
C ILE A 71 9.89 -4.68 11.65
N GLY A 72 10.52 -4.09 12.68
CA GLY A 72 11.21 -2.81 12.58
C GLY A 72 12.30 -2.83 11.50
N TYR A 73 13.17 -3.84 11.51
CA TYR A 73 14.19 -4.01 10.46
C TYR A 73 13.59 -4.21 9.07
N ALA A 74 12.48 -4.95 8.97
CA ALA A 74 11.80 -5.17 7.69
C ALA A 74 11.18 -3.88 7.14
N LEU A 75 10.66 -2.99 8.00
CA LEU A 75 10.19 -1.64 7.62
C LEU A 75 11.35 -0.78 7.13
N LEU A 76 12.46 -0.72 7.88
CA LEU A 76 13.64 0.07 7.52
C LEU A 76 14.26 -0.37 6.18
N THR A 77 14.23 -1.67 5.88
CA THR A 77 14.74 -2.24 4.63
C THR A 77 13.72 -2.28 3.49
N LYS A 78 12.53 -1.68 3.67
CA LYS A 78 11.43 -1.66 2.68
C LYS A 78 10.96 -3.07 2.24
N LYS A 79 11.24 -4.10 3.05
CA LYS A 79 10.76 -5.47 2.81
C LYS A 79 9.25 -5.57 3.05
N ILE A 80 8.71 -4.74 3.93
CA ILE A 80 7.29 -4.58 4.22
C ILE A 80 6.92 -3.08 4.23
N GLU A 81 5.67 -2.76 3.91
CA GLU A 81 5.14 -1.39 3.96
C GLU A 81 4.51 -1.06 5.32
N LEU A 82 3.94 -2.06 6.00
CA LEU A 82 3.21 -1.89 7.26
C LEU A 82 3.71 -2.89 8.31
N GLY A 83 3.68 -2.50 9.58
CA GLY A 83 4.04 -3.38 10.70
C GLY A 83 3.03 -3.27 11.85
N PHE A 84 2.48 -4.40 12.26
CA PHE A 84 1.62 -4.49 13.44
C PHE A 84 2.46 -4.86 14.66
N LEU A 85 2.68 -3.87 15.52
CA LEU A 85 3.56 -3.94 16.69
C LEU A 85 2.73 -3.82 17.98
N GLU A 86 3.22 -4.40 19.07
CA GLU A 86 2.63 -4.18 20.39
C GLU A 86 2.97 -2.79 20.93
N LEU A 87 1.96 -2.05 21.39
CA LEU A 87 2.05 -0.65 21.85
C LEU A 87 3.18 -0.35 22.87
N PRO A 88 3.46 -1.20 23.88
CA PRO A 88 4.53 -0.92 24.83
C PRO A 88 5.92 -0.88 24.16
N ARG A 89 6.14 -1.70 23.13
CA ARG A 89 7.41 -1.74 22.39
C ARG A 89 7.46 -0.67 21.29
N ALA A 90 6.33 -0.42 20.63
CA ALA A 90 6.22 0.64 19.62
C ALA A 90 6.49 2.03 20.23
N SER A 91 5.96 2.29 21.44
CA SER A 91 6.19 3.57 22.14
C SER A 91 7.65 3.78 22.56
N LYS A 92 8.37 2.71 22.95
CA LYS A 92 9.81 2.78 23.23
C LYS A 92 10.62 3.10 21.97
N LEU A 93 10.37 2.41 20.87
CA LEU A 93 11.00 2.68 19.56
C LEU A 93 10.69 4.09 19.05
N LEU A 94 9.45 4.56 19.22
CA LEU A 94 9.06 5.92 18.83
C LEU A 94 9.75 6.99 19.69
N LYS A 95 9.98 6.73 20.99
CA LYS A 95 10.74 7.64 21.86
C LYS A 95 12.22 7.65 21.51
N GLU A 96 12.80 6.49 21.22
CA GLU A 96 14.21 6.35 20.84
C GLU A 96 14.51 6.95 19.45
N HIS A 97 13.55 6.91 18.52
CA HIS A 97 13.68 7.41 17.15
C HIS A 97 12.84 8.67 16.86
N GLN A 98 12.32 9.37 17.88
CA GLN A 98 11.48 10.57 17.71
C GLN A 98 12.20 11.73 17.01
N GLN A 99 13.54 11.70 16.93
CA GLN A 99 14.33 12.65 16.13
C GLN A 99 14.17 12.43 14.61
N ALA A 100 13.77 11.25 14.14
CA ALA A 100 13.66 10.96 12.71
C ALA A 100 12.28 11.31 12.10
N VAL A 101 11.22 11.36 12.91
CA VAL A 101 9.84 11.55 12.41
C VAL A 101 9.42 13.02 12.36
N PHE A 102 10.08 13.91 13.12
CA PHE A 102 9.75 15.34 13.10
C PHE A 102 10.15 16.03 11.78
N PHE A 103 11.06 15.43 10.99
CA PHE A 103 11.55 16.01 9.74
C PHE A 103 10.57 15.89 8.56
N ILE A 104 9.61 14.96 8.60
CA ILE A 104 8.69 14.74 7.46
C ILE A 104 7.44 15.63 7.55
N ARG A 105 7.15 16.24 8.71
CA ARG A 105 5.88 16.96 8.93
C ARG A 105 5.91 18.48 8.69
N PHE A 106 7.06 19.07 8.34
CA PHE A 106 7.15 20.53 8.14
C PHE A 106 7.38 21.01 6.70
N PHE A 107 7.60 20.12 5.71
CA PHE A 107 7.98 20.58 4.35
C PHE A 107 6.89 20.48 3.27
N LEU A 108 5.68 20.00 3.56
CA LEU A 108 4.69 19.73 2.50
C LEU A 108 3.24 20.11 2.85
N ILE A 109 2.98 21.27 3.45
CA ILE A 109 1.69 21.98 3.26
C ILE A 109 1.93 23.50 3.33
N PRO A 110 2.02 24.24 2.20
CA PRO A 110 1.74 25.66 2.24
C PRO A 110 0.22 25.83 2.38
N ILE A 111 -0.22 26.28 3.56
CA ILE A 111 -1.58 26.83 3.72
C ILE A 111 -1.57 28.18 3.02
N ARG A 112 -2.12 28.24 1.81
CA ARG A 112 -2.58 29.50 1.21
C ARG A 112 -3.96 29.80 1.77
N GLY A 113 -4.02 30.74 2.71
CA GLY A 113 -5.16 31.65 2.85
C GLY A 113 -5.02 32.83 1.89
#